data_AF-R6SBV0-F1
#
_entry.id   AF-R6SBV0-F1
#
_cell.length_a   1.000
_cell.length_b   1.000
_cell.length_c   1.000
_cell.angle_alpha   90.00
_cell.angle_beta   90.00
_cell.angle_gamma   90.00
#
_symmetry.space_group_name_H-M   'P 1'
#
loop_
_entity.id
_entity.type
_entity.pdbx_description
1 polymer ?
#
loop_
_entity_poly.entity_id
_entity_poly.type
_entity_poly.pdbx_seq_one_letter_code
_entity_poly.pdbx_strand_id
1 'polypeptide(L)' 'MRGLRAVTDFEYEFQLAAANEYIDQNIEMVFLMASLSKSFISSSSIKEFFTYNVDVSSLVPNIVIEMYNSKQKK' A
#
# COMPACT_ATOMS: atom_id res chain seq x y z
N MET A 1 7.11 7.37 -8.91
CA MET A 1 5.97 7.76 -8.06
C MET A 1 5.85 6.80 -6.89
N ARG A 2 5.77 7.31 -5.66
CA ARG A 2 5.54 6.50 -4.44
C ARG A 2 4.57 7.23 -3.50
N GLY A 3 3.91 6.48 -2.62
CA GLY A 3 2.97 7.01 -1.64
C GLY A 3 3.55 6.92 -0.22
N LEU A 4 3.36 7.96 0.58
CA LEU A 4 3.79 8.01 1.98
C LEU A 4 2.56 8.05 2.90
N ARG A 5 2.46 7.11 3.85
CA ARG A 5 1.35 7.08 4.83
C ARG A 5 1.77 7.56 6.21
N ALA A 6 3.03 7.32 6.57
CA ALA A 6 3.59 7.67 7.87
C ALA A 6 5.07 8.05 7.74
N VAL A 7 5.65 8.58 8.82
CA VAL A 7 7.09 8.91 8.90
C VAL A 7 7.97 7.68 8.60
N THR A 8 7.52 6.48 8.99
CA THR A 8 8.25 5.23 8.74
C THR A 8 8.35 4.88 7.25
N ASP A 9 7.34 5.22 6.44
CA ASP A 9 7.43 5.02 4.99
C ASP A 9 8.49 5.97 4.39
N PHE A 10 8.62 7.19 4.95
CA PHE A 10 9.56 8.20 4.45
C PHE A 10 11.02 7.76 4.57
N GLU A 11 11.44 7.23 5.71
CA GLU A 11 12.84 6.81 5.92
C GLU A 11 13.27 5.75 4.89
N TYR A 12 12.42 4.75 4.67
CA TYR A 12 12.68 3.69 3.70
C TYR A 12 12.72 4.22 2.26
N GLU A 13 11.70 4.99 1.88
CA GLU A 13 11.57 5.51 0.52
C GLU A 13 12.65 6.56 0.18
N PHE A 14 13.10 7.34 1.17
CA PHE A 14 14.18 8.31 1.00
C PHE A 14 15.52 7.62 0.69
N GLN A 15 15.85 6.55 1.42
CA GLN A 15 17.04 5.74 1.11
C GLN A 15 16.96 5.13 -0.30
N LEU A 16 15.78 4.65 -0.69
CA LEU A 16 15.55 4.07 -2.01
C LEU A 16 15.67 5.12 -3.13
N ALA A 17 15.21 6.35 -2.90
CA ALA A 17 15.36 7.45 -3.85
C ALA A 17 16.83 7.78 -4.08
N ALA A 18 17.62 7.94 -3.01
CA ALA A 18 19.05 8.21 -3.12
C ALA A 18 19.80 7.08 -3.86
N ALA A 19 19.43 5.81 -3.59
CA ALA A 19 20.01 4.68 -4.30
C ALA A 19 19.65 4.68 -5.80
N ASN A 20 18.41 5.02 -6.16
CA ASN A 20 17.98 5.07 -7.56
C ASN A 20 18.66 6.19 -8.34
N GLU A 21 18.79 7.38 -7.74
CA GLU A 21 19.51 8.52 -8.36
C GLU A 21 20.99 8.21 -8.58
N TYR A 22 21.61 7.45 -7.66
CA TYR A 22 22.97 6.96 -7.83
C TYR A 22 23.12 5.97 -9.00
N ILE A 23 22.14 5.09 -9.21
CA ILE A 23 22.15 4.10 -10.29
C ILE A 23 21.89 4.75 -11.66
N ASP A 24 20.94 5.68 -11.73
CA ASP A 24 20.61 6.42 -12.95
C ASP A 24 20.12 7.83 -12.59
N GLN A 25 20.91 8.82 -12.98
CA GLN A 25 20.68 10.23 -12.70
C GLN A 25 19.42 10.79 -13.39
N ASN A 26 18.82 10.06 -14.33
CA ASN A 26 17.57 10.44 -14.99
C ASN A 26 16.33 9.97 -14.22
N ILE A 27 16.49 9.16 -13.17
CA ILE A 27 15.37 8.67 -12.37
C ILE A 27 14.98 9.73 -11.33
N GLU A 28 13.78 10.27 -11.49
CA GLU A 28 13.15 11.14 -10.49
C GLU A 28 12.05 10.40 -9.71
N MET A 29 12.10 10.48 -8.39
CA MET A 29 11.07 9.91 -7.53
C MET A 29 10.19 10.99 -6.91
N VAL A 30 8.92 11.01 -7.31
CA VAL A 30 7.90 11.90 -6.73
C VAL A 30 7.10 11.16 -5.66
N PHE A 31 6.89 11.82 -4.53
CA PHE A 31 6.16 11.31 -3.36
C PHE A 31 4.82 12.02 -3.18
N LEU A 32 3.77 11.23 -2.92
CA LEU A 32 2.44 11.73 -2.60
C LEU A 32 2.04 11.27 -1.20
N MET A 33 1.55 12.20 -0.37
CA MET A 33 1.05 11.84 0.94
C MET A 33 -0.35 11.26 0.85
N ALA A 34 -0.58 10.14 1.53
CA ALA A 34 -1.91 9.56 1.66
C ALA A 34 -2.82 10.48 2.49
N SER A 35 -4.12 10.51 2.18
CA SER A 35 -5.09 11.18 3.03
C SER A 35 -5.12 10.55 4.41
N LEU A 36 -5.16 11.35 5.48
CA LEU A 36 -5.15 10.85 6.86
C LEU A 36 -6.25 9.82 7.13
N SER A 37 -7.45 10.00 6.55
CA SER A 37 -8.57 9.05 6.69
C SER A 37 -8.34 7.67 6.07
N LYS A 38 -7.26 7.50 5.30
CA LYS A 38 -6.89 6.25 4.61
C LYS A 38 -5.47 5.78 4.93
N SER A 39 -4.77 6.45 5.85
CA SER A 39 -3.37 6.14 6.17
C SER A 39 -3.18 4.73 6.76
N PHE A 40 -4.22 4.20 7.42
CA PHE A 40 -4.23 2.84 7.98
C PHE A 40 -4.38 1.74 6.93
N ILE A 41 -4.77 2.07 5.69
CA ILE A 41 -5.02 1.07 4.66
C ILE A 41 -3.68 0.54 4.15
N SER A 42 -3.45 -0.75 4.37
CA SER A 42 -2.31 -1.48 3.82
C SER A 42 -2.76 -2.86 3.35
N SER A 43 -2.07 -3.44 2.36
CA SER A 43 -2.38 -4.80 1.91
C SER A 43 -2.30 -5.83 3.04
N SER A 44 -1.43 -5.62 4.03
CA SER A 44 -1.33 -6.47 5.22
C SER A 44 -2.55 -6.31 6.13
N SER A 45 -2.96 -5.08 6.41
CA SER A 45 -4.16 -4.79 7.22
C SER A 45 -5.43 -5.31 6.56
N ILE A 46 -5.58 -5.15 5.24
CA ILE A 46 -6.73 -5.68 4.49
C ILE A 46 -6.75 -7.21 4.54
N LYS A 47 -5.60 -7.88 4.39
CA LYS A 47 -5.51 -9.34 4.55
C LYS A 47 -5.97 -9.79 5.94
N GLU A 48 -5.53 -9.08 6.97
CA GLU A 48 -5.88 -9.38 8.36
C GLU A 48 -7.38 -9.20 8.61
N PHE A 49 -7.97 -8.11 8.13
CA PHE A 49 -9.41 -7.87 8.19
C PHE A 49 -10.22 -8.97 7.48
N PHE A 50 -9.78 -9.41 6.30
CA PHE A 50 -10.38 -10.56 5.61
C PHE A 50 -10.32 -11.84 6.47
N THR A 51 -9.20 -12.12 7.11
CA THR A 51 -9.03 -13.30 7.99
C THR A 51 -9.97 -13.26 9.19
N TYR A 52 -10.23 -12.07 9.74
CA TYR A 52 -11.16 -11.88 10.86
C TYR A 52 -12.61 -11.61 10.45
N ASN A 53 -12.98 -11.88 9.18
CA ASN A 53 -14.33 -11.66 8.63
C ASN A 53 -14.87 -10.22 8.81
N VAL A 54 -13.99 -9.22 8.83
CA VAL A 54 -14.37 -7.80 8.81
C VAL A 54 -14.73 -7.41 7.37
N ASP A 55 -15.82 -6.66 7.20
CA ASP A 55 -16.20 -6.14 5.88
C ASP A 55 -15.23 -5.04 5.43
N VAL A 56 -14.55 -5.30 4.30
CA VAL A 56 -13.60 -4.38 3.67
C VAL A 56 -14.06 -3.93 2.28
N SER A 57 -15.33 -4.16 1.93
CA SER A 57 -15.88 -3.86 0.60
C SER A 57 -15.75 -2.38 0.19
N SER A 58 -15.74 -1.47 1.16
CA SER A 58 -15.53 -0.04 0.95
C SER A 58 -14.05 0.37 0.80
N LEU A 59 -13.12 -0.52 1.11
CA LEU A 59 -11.69 -0.25 1.15
C LEU A 59 -10.93 -0.79 -0.08
N VAL A 60 -11.55 -1.70 -0.85
CA VAL A 60 -10.95 -2.32 -2.02
C VAL A 60 -11.94 -2.44 -3.18
N PRO A 61 -11.46 -2.48 -4.44
CA PRO A 61 -12.32 -2.76 -5.59
C PRO A 61 -13.00 -4.15 -5.49
N ASN A 62 -14.21 -4.28 -6.05
CA ASN A 62 -15.01 -5.53 -6.00
C ASN A 62 -14.25 -6.77 -6.47
N ILE A 63 -13.41 -6.65 -7.50
CA ILE A 63 -12.60 -7.76 -8.03
C ILE A 63 -11.68 -8.39 -6.97
N VAL A 64 -11.24 -7.59 -5.98
CA VAL A 64 -10.40 -8.08 -4.88
C VAL A 64 -11.22 -8.95 -3.93
N ILE A 65 -12.46 -8.53 -3.62
CA ILE A 65 -13.38 -9.27 -2.75
C ILE A 65 -13.71 -10.64 -3.36
N GLU A 66 -14.03 -10.66 -4.66
CA GLU A 66 -14.31 -11.89 -5.41
C GLU A 66 -13.13 -12.87 -5.36
N MET A 67 -11.91 -12.36 -5.56
CA MET A 67 -10.69 -13.16 -5.46
C MET A 67 -10.52 -13.76 -4.06
N TYR A 68 -10.70 -12.99 -2.98
CA TYR A 68 -10.56 -13.52 -1.62
C TYR A 68 -11.63 -14.56 -1.28
N ASN A 69 -12.88 -14.35 -1.70
CA ASN A 69 -13.96 -15.31 -1.51
C ASN A 69 -13.70 -16.65 -2.24
N SER A 70 -13.04 -16.61 -3.40
CA SER A 70 -12.63 -17.83 -4.11
C SER A 70 -11.53 -18.61 -3.36
N LYS A 71 -10.66 -17.92 -2.61
CA LYS A 71 -9.58 -18.54 -1.83
C LYS A 71 -10.09 -19.23 -0.55
N GLN A 72 -11.10 -18.66 0.12
CA GLN A 72 -11.70 -19.24 1.34
C GLN A 72 -12.53 -20.51 1.08
N LYS A 73 -12.92 -20.79 -0.17
CA LYS A 73 -13.70 -21.97 -0.56
C LYS A 73 -12.85 -23.21 -0.88
N LYS A 74 -11.52 -23.10 -0.79
CA LYS A 74 -10.55 -24.20 -0.94
C LYS A 74 -10.06 -24.65 0.42
#